data_AF-A0A972RDU1-F1
#
_entry.id   AF-A0A972RDU1-F1
#
_cell.length_a   1.000
_cell.length_b   1.000
_cell.length_c   1.000
_cell.angle_alpha   90.00
_cell.angle_beta   90.00
_cell.angle_gamma   90.00
#
_symmetry.space_group_name_H-M   'P 1'
#
loop_
_entity.id
_entity.type
_entity.pdbx_description
1 polymer ?
#
loop_
_entity_poly.entity_id
_entity_poly.type
_entity_poly.pdbx_seq_one_letter_code
_entity_poly.pdbx_strand_id
1 'polypeptide(L)' 'MFDLGFPELVVILVIALVIFGPSKLPSLGSNIGKAIRDFKKSLNEDHSEERAGIEKR' A
#
# COMPACT_ATOMS: atom_id res chain seq x y z
N MET A 1 -1.31 -22.13 22.45
CA MET A 1 -0.62 -21.55 21.28
C MET A 1 -1.43 -20.30 20.91
N PHE A 2 -0.79 -19.15 20.70
CA PHE A 2 -1.48 -17.88 20.45
C PHE A 2 -2.37 -18.01 19.20
N ASP A 3 -3.66 -18.17 19.40
CA ASP A 3 -4.65 -17.95 18.35
C ASP A 3 -4.68 -16.43 18.15
N LEU A 4 -4.04 -15.95 17.07
CA LEU A 4 -4.10 -14.54 16.68
C LEU A 4 -5.49 -14.28 16.11
N GLY A 5 -6.46 -14.19 17.01
CA GLY A 5 -7.82 -13.82 16.72
C GLY A 5 -7.93 -12.34 16.38
N PHE A 6 -9.10 -11.99 15.84
CA PHE A 6 -9.48 -10.60 15.65
C PHE A 6 -9.34 -9.74 16.92
N PRO A 7 -9.70 -10.21 18.14
CA PRO A 7 -9.55 -9.44 19.37
C PRO A 7 -8.10 -9.05 19.67
N GLU A 8 -7.15 -9.98 19.53
CA GLU A 8 -5.74 -9.77 19.81
C GLU A 8 -5.13 -8.74 18.85
N LEU A 9 -5.50 -8.82 17.57
CA LEU A 9 -5.10 -7.85 16.55
C LEU A 9 -5.59 -6.43 16.88
N VAL A 10 -6.82 -6.30 17.39
CA VAL A 10 -7.38 -5.01 17.82
C VAL A 10 -6.61 -4.45 19.02
N VAL A 11 -6.26 -5.28 20.01
CA VAL A 11 -5.46 -4.84 21.17
C VAL A 11 -4.09 -4.32 20.73
N ILE A 12 -3.40 -5.04 19.84
CA ILE A 12 -2.12 -4.60 19.28
C ILE A 12 -2.28 -3.29 18.52
N LEU A 13 -3.35 -3.16 17.72
CA LEU A 13 -3.65 -1.94 16.98
C LEU A 13 -3.88 -0.76 17.93
N VAL A 14 -4.61 -0.94 19.03
CA VAL A 14 -4.82 0.12 20.03
C VAL A 14 -3.51 0.55 20.67
N ILE A 15 -2.63 -0.38 21.04
CA ILE A 15 -1.31 -0.05 21.59
C ILE A 15 -0.46 0.71 20.56
N ALA A 16 -0.43 0.24 19.31
CA ALA A 16 0.25 0.93 18.23
C ALA A 16 -0.32 2.35 18.00
N LEU A 17 -1.65 2.50 18.09
CA LEU A 17 -2.33 3.78 18.00
C LEU A 17 -2.00 4.72 19.15
N VAL A 18 -1.75 4.22 20.36
CA VAL A 18 -1.31 5.06 21.49
C VAL A 18 0.11 5.57 21.26
N ILE A 19 0.99 4.74 20.70
CA ILE A 19 2.39 5.11 20.44
C ILE A 19 2.50 6.06 19.23
N PHE A 20 1.85 5.72 18.13
CA PHE A 20 1.96 6.47 16.87
C PHE A 20 0.91 7.57 16.73
N GLY A 21 -0.24 7.45 17.41
CA GLY A 21 -1.39 8.33 17.25
C GLY A 21 -2.29 7.94 16.06
N PRO A 22 -3.63 8.03 16.19
CA PRO A 22 -4.56 7.67 15.11
C PRO A 22 -4.44 8.57 13.88
N SER A 23 -3.98 9.80 14.04
CA SER A 23 -3.77 10.73 12.92
C SER A 23 -2.60 10.33 12.02
N LYS A 24 -1.64 9.52 12.51
CA LYS A 24 -0.50 9.08 11.69
C LYS A 24 -0.85 7.91 10.76
N LEU A 25 -1.80 7.04 11.12
CA LEU A 25 -2.19 5.90 10.28
C LEU A 25 -2.70 6.32 8.88
N PRO A 26 -3.63 7.28 8.73
CA PRO A 26 -4.08 7.75 7.41
C PRO A 26 -2.96 8.38 6.60
N SER A 27 -2.07 9.15 7.26
CA SER A 27 -0.95 9.80 6.57
C SER A 27 0.06 8.78 6.02
N LEU A 28 0.36 7.74 6.80
CA LEU A 28 1.25 6.66 6.36
C LEU A 28 0.59 5.84 5.24
N GLY A 29 -0.69 5.51 5.39
CA GLY A 29 -1.46 4.79 4.39
C GLY A 29 -1.59 5.56 3.08
N SER A 30 -1.78 6.88 3.13
CA SER A 30 -1.84 7.74 1.94
C SER A 30 -0.51 7.76 1.19
N ASN A 31 0.61 7.89 1.93
CA ASN A 31 1.95 7.90 1.33
C ASN A 31 2.32 6.55 0.71
N ILE A 32 2.08 5.45 1.44
CA ILE A 32 2.30 4.08 0.94
C ILE A 32 1.37 3.80 -0.25
N GLY A 33 0.09 4.17 -0.16
CA GLY A 33 -0.87 3.96 -1.24
C GLY A 33 -0.51 4.72 -2.50
N LYS A 34 0.00 5.94 -2.37
CA LYS A 34 0.53 6.71 -3.50
C LYS A 34 1.76 6.03 -4.11
N ALA A 35 2.71 5.59 -3.28
CA ALA A 35 3.89 4.86 -3.75
C ALA A 35 3.53 3.56 -4.48
N ILE A 36 2.58 2.77 -3.96
CA ILE A 36 2.09 1.54 -4.61
C ILE A 36 1.39 1.88 -5.94
N ARG A 37 0.58 2.95 -5.97
CA ARG A 37 -0.12 3.38 -7.18
C ARG A 37 0.87 3.80 -8.27
N ASP A 38 1.87 4.59 -7.91
CA ASP A 38 2.90 5.07 -8.83
C ASP A 38 3.76 3.90 -9.31
N PHE A 39 4.15 2.98 -8.42
CA PHE A 39 4.85 1.74 -8.77
C PHE A 39 4.05 0.88 -9.75
N LYS A 40 2.75 0.66 -9.48
CA LYS A 40 1.86 -0.05 -10.40
C LYS A 40 1.77 0.67 -11.74
N LYS A 41 1.72 2.00 -11.76
CA LYS A 41 1.60 2.77 -13.00
C LYS A 41 2.83 2.58 -13.88
N SER A 42 4.03 2.71 -13.33
CA SER A 42 5.29 2.47 -14.06
C SER A 42 5.35 1.05 -14.62
N LEU A 43 5.00 0.03 -13.83
CA LEU A 43 4.95 -1.35 -14.32
C LEU A 43 3.97 -1.57 -15.49
N ASN A 44 2.89 -0.80 -15.57
CA ASN A 44 1.93 -0.93 -16.68
C ASN A 44 2.29 -0.05 -17.89
N GLU A 45 2.96 1.09 -17.67
CA GLU A 45 3.49 1.94 -18.75
C GLU A 45 4.59 1.21 -19.53
N ASP A 46 5.50 0.51 -18.84
CA ASP A 46 6.54 -0.34 -19.47
C ASP A 46 5.94 -1.43 -20.38
N HIS A 47 4.76 -1.99 -20.03
CA HIS A 47 4.04 -2.95 -20.86
C HIS A 47 3.24 -2.34 -22.02
N SER A 48 2.95 -1.03 -21.94
CA SER A 48 2.12 -0.32 -22.93
C SER A 48 2.97 0.33 -24.02
N GLU A 49 4.18 0.79 -23.69
CA GLU A 49 5.11 1.39 -24.65
C GLU A 49 5.67 0.37 -25.66
N GLU A 50 5.79 -0.91 -25.30
CA GLU A 50 6.21 -1.97 -26.22
C GLU A 50 5.20 -2.25 -27.35
N ARG A 51 3.89 -2.01 -27.12
CA ARG A 51 2.85 -2.19 -28.16
C ARG A 51 2.72 -1.02 -29.12
N ALA A 52 3.06 0.21 -28.71
CA ALA A 52 2.94 1.40 -29.56
C ALA A 52 4.08 1.53 -30.59
N GLY A 53 5.23 0.90 -30.34
CA GLY A 53 6.39 0.93 -31.24
C GLY A 53 6.33 -0.01 -32.44
N ILE A 54 5.45 -1.03 -32.42
CA ILE A 54 5.37 -2.07 -33.46
C ILE A 54 4.38 -1.69 -34.57
N GLU A 55 3.36 -0.87 -34.29
CA GLU A 55 2.32 -0.49 -35.27
C GLU A 55 2.76 0.60 -36.27
N LYS A 56 3.95 1.20 -36.07
CA LYS A 56 4.47 2.30 -36.92
C LYS A 56 5.61 1.91 -37.86
N ARG A 57 5.81 0.61 -38.14
CA ARG A 57 6.78 0.13 -39.14
C ARG A 57 6.12 -0.63 -40.28
#